data_AF-A0A946ML60-F1
#
_entry.id   AF-A0A946ML60-F1
#
_cell.length_a   1.000
_cell.length_b   1.000
_cell.length_c   1.000
_cell.angle_alpha   90.00
_cell.angle_beta   90.00
_cell.angle_gamma   90.00
#
_symmetry.space_group_name_H-M   'P 1'
#
loop_
_entity.id
_entity.type
_entity.pdbx_description
1 polymer ?
#
loop_
_entity_poly.entity_id
_entity_poly.type
_entity_poly.pdbx_seq_one_letter_code
_entity_poly.pdbx_strand_id
1 'polypeptide(L)'
;MAPIIKNKKAFSLLELLVVILIIAISITFGLPSLTEMVNNQRLKGTARDIFSIFKKAKQEAIRRNTNVVISITPASYSPDGMKGSYLVFVDDGKGTGTAENSILDGDEEILTNVSMPQKVSLISSTFTGSPKTTAFNSRGLPTKLGDVRLRNSIRWYKISLSIAGNVKMDISKDDSW
;
A
#
# COMPACT_ATOMS: atom_id res chain seq x y z
N MET A 1 -49.02 54.42 -20.38
CA MET A 1 -47.86 53.53 -20.66
C MET A 1 -47.85 52.46 -19.57
N ALA A 2 -48.31 51.24 -19.86
CA ALA A 2 -48.46 50.17 -18.86
C ALA A 2 -47.18 49.30 -18.82
N PRO A 3 -46.74 48.84 -17.63
CA PRO A 3 -45.54 48.02 -17.52
C PRO A 3 -45.82 46.60 -18.05
N ILE A 4 -44.97 46.11 -18.95
CA ILE A 4 -44.99 44.72 -19.41
C ILE A 4 -44.47 43.85 -18.26
N ILE A 5 -45.36 43.16 -17.55
CA ILE A 5 -44.98 42.16 -16.56
C ILE A 5 -44.35 40.98 -17.33
N LYS A 6 -43.02 40.84 -17.26
CA LYS A 6 -42.33 39.64 -17.75
C LYS A 6 -42.77 38.45 -16.91
N ASN A 7 -43.53 37.55 -17.51
CA ASN A 7 -43.84 36.24 -16.94
C ASN A 7 -42.53 35.49 -16.68
N LYS A 8 -42.12 35.37 -15.41
CA LYS A 8 -40.98 34.52 -15.03
C LYS A 8 -41.40 33.08 -15.27
N LYS A 9 -40.80 32.41 -16.26
CA LYS A 9 -41.02 30.97 -16.49
C LYS A 9 -40.52 30.21 -15.25
N ALA A 10 -41.44 29.63 -14.49
CA ALA A 10 -41.14 28.65 -13.45
C ALA A 10 -41.13 27.25 -14.08
N PHE A 11 -40.33 26.33 -13.51
CA PHE A 11 -40.28 24.93 -13.96
C PHE A 11 -41.63 24.24 -13.72
N SER A 12 -42.05 23.40 -14.67
CA SER A 12 -43.23 22.55 -14.50
C SER A 12 -42.94 21.37 -13.58
N LEU A 13 -43.97 20.84 -12.92
CA LEU A 13 -43.85 19.64 -12.09
C LEU A 13 -43.36 18.43 -12.91
N LEU A 14 -43.77 18.35 -14.18
CA LEU A 14 -43.31 17.32 -15.10
C LEU A 14 -41.80 17.44 -15.40
N GLU A 15 -41.30 18.65 -15.66
CA GLU A 15 -39.86 18.88 -15.88
C GLU A 15 -39.05 18.47 -14.64
N LEU A 16 -39.53 18.79 -13.44
CA LEU A 16 -38.86 18.37 -12.21
C LEU A 16 -38.81 16.83 -12.08
N LEU A 17 -39.92 16.14 -12.38
CA LEU A 17 -39.96 14.67 -12.34
C LEU A 17 -39.02 14.03 -13.37
N VAL A 18 -38.95 14.59 -14.58
CA VAL A 18 -38.03 14.10 -15.62
C VAL A 18 -36.56 14.32 -15.20
N VAL A 19 -36.24 15.47 -14.60
CA VAL A 19 -34.87 15.74 -14.10
C VAL A 19 -34.48 14.77 -12.99
N ILE A 20 -35.37 14.51 -12.02
CA ILE A 20 -35.12 13.55 -10.94
C ILE A 20 -34.92 12.13 -11.50
N LEU A 21 -35.73 11.72 -12.48
CA LEU A 21 -35.60 10.42 -13.16
C LEU A 21 -34.23 10.27 -13.85
N ILE A 22 -33.78 11.30 -14.57
CA ILE A 22 -32.47 11.31 -15.23
C ILE A 22 -31.34 11.22 -14.21
N ILE A 23 -31.43 11.97 -13.09
CA ILE A 23 -30.44 11.92 -12.01
C ILE A 23 -30.39 10.52 -11.40
N ALA A 24 -31.54 9.90 -11.11
CA ALA A 24 -31.62 8.56 -10.54
C ALA A 24 -30.93 7.51 -11.42
N ILE A 25 -31.20 7.53 -12.72
CA ILE A 25 -30.56 6.62 -13.70
C ILE A 25 -29.05 6.90 -13.78
N SER A 26 -28.65 8.18 -13.79
CA SER A 26 -27.24 8.58 -13.91
C SER A 26 -26.38 8.11 -12.72
N ILE A 27 -26.93 8.15 -11.51
CA ILE A 27 -26.23 7.69 -10.29
C ILE A 27 -25.89 6.20 -10.38
N THR A 28 -26.77 5.37 -10.96
CA THR A 28 -26.56 3.93 -11.10
C THR A 28 -25.28 3.59 -11.89
N PHE A 29 -24.96 4.38 -12.92
CA PHE A 29 -23.76 4.15 -13.74
C PHE A 29 -22.49 4.81 -13.16
N GLY A 30 -22.62 5.88 -12.38
CA GLY A 30 -21.48 6.66 -11.87
C GLY A 30 -20.77 6.06 -10.65
N LEU A 31 -21.50 5.41 -9.74
CA LEU A 31 -20.96 4.91 -8.47
C LEU A 31 -19.88 3.79 -8.55
N PRO A 32 -19.98 2.77 -9.44
CA PRO A 32 -18.99 1.69 -9.45
C PRO A 32 -17.57 2.20 -9.78
N SER A 33 -17.45 3.16 -10.71
CA SER A 33 -16.16 3.75 -11.10
C SER A 33 -15.47 4.50 -9.95
N LEU A 34 -16.24 5.11 -9.05
CA LEU A 34 -15.68 5.85 -7.90
C LEU A 34 -15.08 4.89 -6.87
N THR A 35 -15.75 3.77 -6.60
CA THR A 35 -15.27 2.76 -5.66
C THR A 35 -13.95 2.16 -6.13
N GLU A 36 -13.84 1.84 -7.42
CA GLU A 36 -12.59 1.35 -8.01
C GLU A 36 -11.46 2.37 -7.93
N MET A 37 -11.75 3.64 -8.22
CA MET A 37 -10.78 4.72 -8.11
C MET A 37 -10.22 4.82 -6.69
N VAL A 38 -11.08 4.83 -5.67
CA VAL A 38 -10.66 4.88 -4.26
C VAL A 38 -9.80 3.66 -3.89
N ASN A 39 -10.20 2.46 -4.31
CA ASN A 39 -9.44 1.24 -4.04
C ASN A 39 -8.07 1.24 -4.71
N ASN A 40 -7.96 1.81 -5.92
CA ASN A 40 -6.69 1.96 -6.63
C ASN A 40 -5.79 3.01 -5.95
N GLN A 41 -6.35 4.11 -5.46
CA GLN A 41 -5.58 5.09 -4.69
C GLN A 41 -5.09 4.50 -3.37
N ARG A 42 -5.90 3.67 -2.70
CA ARG A 42 -5.51 2.96 -1.49
C ARG A 42 -4.33 2.02 -1.74
N LEU A 43 -4.41 1.19 -2.78
CA LEU A 43 -3.30 0.31 -3.19
C LEU A 43 -2.02 1.11 -3.48
N LYS A 44 -2.14 2.21 -4.23
CA LYS A 44 -1.01 3.09 -4.55
C LYS A 44 -0.40 3.73 -3.31
N GLY A 45 -1.23 4.13 -2.35
CA GLY A 45 -0.80 4.63 -1.04
C GLY A 45 0.01 3.57 -0.30
N THR A 46 -0.55 2.38 -0.13
CA THR A 46 0.14 1.27 0.54
C THR A 46 1.46 0.88 -0.14
N ALA A 47 1.51 0.89 -1.48
CA ALA A 47 2.75 0.64 -2.22
C ALA A 47 3.82 1.70 -1.91
N ARG A 48 3.42 2.98 -1.83
CA ARG A 48 4.32 4.09 -1.45
C ARG A 48 4.76 4.02 0.01
N ASP A 49 3.89 3.57 0.90
CA ASP A 49 4.23 3.38 2.32
C ASP A 49 5.31 2.31 2.44
N ILE A 50 5.15 1.17 1.77
CA ILE A 50 6.19 0.12 1.71
C ILE A 50 7.46 0.65 1.05
N PHE A 51 7.38 1.35 -0.08
CA PHE A 51 8.57 1.94 -0.69
C PHE A 51 9.32 2.89 0.27
N SER A 52 8.57 3.67 1.06
CA SER A 52 9.11 4.59 2.05
C SER A 52 9.69 3.85 3.25
N ILE A 53 9.11 2.71 3.66
CA ILE A 53 9.63 1.92 4.78
C ILE A 53 11.01 1.33 4.47
N PHE A 54 11.26 0.91 3.23
CA PHE A 54 12.60 0.45 2.84
C PHE A 54 13.64 1.58 2.96
N LYS A 55 13.28 2.79 2.54
CA LYS A 55 14.18 3.96 2.69
C LYS A 55 14.39 4.32 4.15
N LYS A 56 13.33 4.30 4.96
CA LYS A 56 13.40 4.57 6.39
C LYS A 56 14.25 3.52 7.11
N ALA A 57 14.06 2.24 6.84
CA ALA A 57 14.86 1.16 7.41
C ALA A 57 16.35 1.32 7.07
N LYS A 58 16.68 1.68 5.83
CA LYS A 58 18.05 2.01 5.42
C LYS A 58 18.63 3.16 6.24
N GLN A 59 17.87 4.24 6.43
CA GLN A 59 18.31 5.39 7.22
C GLN A 59 18.47 5.05 8.71
N GLU A 60 17.54 4.28 9.28
CA GLU A 60 17.63 3.83 10.67
C GLU A 60 18.83 2.91 10.89
N ALA A 61 19.14 2.01 9.96
CA ALA A 61 20.32 1.14 10.05
C ALA A 61 21.63 1.93 10.10
N ILE A 62 21.76 2.93 9.21
CA ILE A 62 22.93 3.82 9.18
C ILE A 62 22.99 4.66 10.46
N ARG A 63 21.86 5.27 10.87
CA ARG A 63 21.78 6.15 12.04
C ARG A 63 22.12 5.43 13.34
N ARG A 64 21.66 4.19 13.48
CA ARG A 64 21.84 3.37 14.69
C ARG A 64 23.10 2.51 14.66
N ASN A 65 23.82 2.49 13.52
CA ASN A 65 25.00 1.65 13.29
C ASN A 65 24.72 0.15 13.61
N THR A 66 23.54 -0.33 13.24
CA THR A 66 23.10 -1.73 13.46
C THR A 66 22.18 -2.17 12.32
N ASN A 67 21.89 -3.47 12.23
CA ASN A 67 20.99 -4.01 11.23
C ASN A 67 19.53 -3.60 11.53
N VAL A 68 18.81 -3.16 10.51
CA VAL A 68 17.35 -2.95 10.59
C VAL A 68 16.69 -3.89 9.60
N VAL A 69 15.86 -4.78 10.13
CA VAL A 69 15.24 -5.87 9.42
C VAL A 69 13.82 -5.49 9.03
N ILE A 70 13.45 -5.83 7.80
CA ILE A 70 12.10 -5.78 7.27
C ILE A 70 11.66 -7.24 7.07
N SER A 71 10.67 -7.67 7.85
CA SER A 71 10.04 -8.97 7.70
C SER A 71 8.71 -8.82 6.99
N ILE A 72 8.52 -9.63 5.95
CA ILE A 72 7.35 -9.60 5.07
C ILE A 72 6.58 -10.91 5.26
N THR A 73 5.28 -10.79 5.53
CA THR A 73 4.39 -11.93 5.68
C THR A 73 3.35 -11.89 4.55
N PRO A 74 3.60 -12.54 3.41
CA PRO A 74 2.62 -12.65 2.34
C PRO A 74 1.46 -13.57 2.73
N ALA A 75 0.32 -13.38 2.09
CA ALA A 75 -0.84 -14.25 2.24
C ALA A 75 -1.59 -14.42 0.91
N SER A 76 -2.42 -15.46 0.81
CA SER A 76 -3.26 -15.69 -0.37
C SER A 76 -4.12 -14.47 -0.68
N TYR A 77 -4.25 -14.15 -1.97
CA TYR A 77 -5.05 -13.04 -2.45
C TYR A 77 -6.51 -13.12 -1.97
N SER A 78 -7.07 -11.97 -1.58
CA SER A 78 -8.50 -11.80 -1.33
C SER A 78 -8.99 -10.51 -2.00
N PRO A 79 -10.12 -10.52 -2.72
CA PRO A 79 -10.73 -9.30 -3.27
C PRO A 79 -11.09 -8.24 -2.20
N ASP A 80 -11.30 -8.66 -0.95
CA ASP A 80 -11.56 -7.77 0.17
C ASP A 80 -10.30 -7.18 0.80
N GLY A 81 -9.12 -7.63 0.37
CA GLY A 81 -7.84 -7.23 0.94
C GLY A 81 -7.64 -7.77 2.34
N MET A 82 -6.95 -6.98 3.19
CA MET A 82 -6.60 -7.38 4.57
C MET A 82 -5.80 -8.68 4.63
N LYS A 83 -4.97 -8.92 3.61
CA LYS A 83 -4.13 -10.10 3.50
C LYS A 83 -2.68 -9.71 3.47
N GLY A 84 -1.91 -10.35 4.35
CA GLY A 84 -0.48 -10.11 4.53
C GLY A 84 -0.18 -8.90 5.41
N SER A 85 1.06 -8.84 5.85
CA SER A 85 1.58 -7.81 6.73
C SER A 85 3.08 -7.62 6.51
N TYR A 86 3.63 -6.57 7.09
CA TYR A 86 5.06 -6.40 7.25
C TYR A 86 5.36 -5.82 8.62
N LEU A 87 6.55 -6.12 9.13
CA LEU A 87 7.08 -5.53 10.35
C LEU A 87 8.54 -5.13 10.14
N VAL A 88 8.97 -4.10 10.85
CA VAL A 88 10.35 -3.58 10.82
C VAL A 88 10.85 -3.49 12.24
N PHE A 89 12.05 -3.99 12.48
CA PHE A 89 12.66 -4.01 13.81
C PHE A 89 14.17 -3.77 13.72
N VAL A 90 14.73 -3.35 14.85
CA VAL A 90 16.17 -3.21 15.06
C VAL A 90 16.71 -4.55 15.52
N ASP A 91 17.67 -5.12 14.78
CA ASP A 91 18.29 -6.41 15.04
C ASP A 91 19.65 -6.18 15.72
N ASP A 92 19.58 -5.68 16.95
CA ASP A 92 20.73 -5.30 17.79
C ASP A 92 21.01 -6.31 18.91
N GLY A 93 20.27 -7.42 18.98
CA GLY A 93 20.46 -8.47 19.99
C GLY A 93 20.16 -8.01 21.41
N LYS A 94 19.28 -7.02 21.57
CA LYS A 94 18.94 -6.47 22.89
C LYS A 94 18.26 -7.50 23.79
N GLY A 95 18.57 -7.47 25.08
CA GLY A 95 18.05 -8.41 26.06
C GLY A 95 18.70 -9.79 25.90
N THR A 96 17.88 -10.82 25.70
CA THR A 96 18.33 -12.19 25.39
C THR A 96 18.43 -12.45 23.89
N GLY A 97 18.34 -11.41 23.06
CA GLY A 97 18.32 -11.54 21.61
C GLY A 97 19.68 -11.83 21.01
N THR A 98 19.73 -12.15 19.72
CA THR A 98 20.99 -12.35 18.98
C THR A 98 21.08 -11.42 17.79
N ALA A 99 22.03 -10.48 17.86
CA ALA A 99 22.21 -9.50 16.79
C ALA A 99 22.55 -10.16 15.44
N GLU A 100 22.06 -9.51 14.38
CA GLU A 100 22.26 -9.86 12.98
C GLU A 100 21.70 -11.23 12.55
N ASN A 101 20.78 -11.82 13.34
CA ASN A 101 20.19 -13.12 13.02
C ASN A 101 18.92 -13.00 12.14
N SER A 102 18.44 -11.77 11.87
CA SER A 102 17.22 -11.47 11.12
C SER A 102 15.93 -12.07 11.71
N ILE A 103 15.91 -12.32 13.02
CA ILE A 103 14.77 -12.83 13.79
C ILE A 103 14.46 -11.82 14.88
N LEU A 104 13.19 -11.46 15.05
CA LEU A 104 12.78 -10.62 16.17
C LEU A 104 12.78 -11.46 17.44
N ASP A 105 13.75 -11.24 18.33
CA ASP A 105 13.87 -11.93 19.61
C ASP A 105 14.36 -11.02 20.75
N GLY A 106 14.40 -11.55 21.97
CA GLY A 106 14.76 -10.77 23.16
C GLY A 106 13.87 -9.53 23.34
N ASP A 107 14.52 -8.38 23.52
CA ASP A 107 13.90 -7.07 23.73
C ASP A 107 14.16 -6.10 22.56
N GLU A 108 14.33 -6.65 21.35
CA GLU A 108 14.56 -5.89 20.12
C GLU A 108 13.40 -4.92 19.80
N GLU A 109 13.76 -3.74 19.30
CA GLU A 109 12.80 -2.64 19.10
C GLU A 109 12.03 -2.80 17.79
N ILE A 110 10.70 -2.93 17.88
CA ILE A 110 9.81 -2.87 16.72
C ILE A 110 9.60 -1.40 16.32
N LEU A 111 10.07 -1.04 15.13
CA LEU A 111 9.90 0.30 14.55
C LEU A 111 8.56 0.47 13.85
N THR A 112 8.04 -0.60 13.26
CA THR A 112 6.78 -0.57 12.49
C THR A 112 6.17 -1.97 12.44
N ASN A 113 4.86 -2.08 12.59
CA ASN A 113 4.13 -3.34 12.41
C ASN A 113 2.78 -3.03 11.77
N VAL A 114 2.58 -3.47 10.52
CA VAL A 114 1.45 -3.03 9.69
C VAL A 114 0.82 -4.23 8.98
N SER A 115 -0.49 -4.37 9.17
CA SER A 115 -1.35 -5.25 8.38
C SER A 115 -1.91 -4.50 7.17
N MET A 116 -2.09 -5.21 6.06
CA MET A 116 -2.65 -4.58 4.85
C MET A 116 -4.09 -4.07 5.08
N PRO A 117 -4.45 -2.91 4.50
CA PRO A 117 -5.80 -2.36 4.65
C PRO A 117 -6.83 -3.11 3.78
N GLN A 118 -8.09 -2.70 3.87
CA GLN A 118 -9.15 -3.17 2.97
C GLN A 118 -8.74 -3.00 1.50
N LYS A 119 -9.19 -3.93 0.66
CA LYS A 119 -8.97 -3.96 -0.79
C LYS A 119 -7.49 -3.98 -1.23
N VAL A 120 -6.57 -4.26 -0.31
CA VAL A 120 -5.14 -4.49 -0.60
C VAL A 120 -4.71 -5.84 -0.05
N SER A 121 -4.07 -6.66 -0.87
CA SER A 121 -3.41 -7.89 -0.44
C SER A 121 -1.93 -7.83 -0.77
N LEU A 122 -1.08 -8.10 0.21
CA LEU A 122 0.34 -8.41 0.03
C LEU A 122 0.45 -9.91 -0.19
N ILE A 123 0.77 -10.30 -1.42
CA ILE A 123 0.53 -11.68 -1.88
C ILE A 123 1.80 -12.48 -2.12
N SER A 124 2.93 -11.82 -2.29
CA SER A 124 4.20 -12.51 -2.49
C SER A 124 5.38 -11.69 -2.01
N SER A 125 6.43 -12.42 -1.65
CA SER A 125 7.75 -11.90 -1.33
C SER A 125 8.79 -12.88 -1.85
N THR A 126 9.78 -12.41 -2.59
CA THR A 126 10.90 -13.24 -3.08
C THR A 126 12.10 -13.21 -2.14
N PHE A 127 12.04 -12.42 -1.06
CA PHE A 127 13.05 -12.45 0.00
C PHE A 127 13.17 -13.85 0.62
N THR A 128 14.37 -14.20 1.10
CA THR A 128 14.68 -15.53 1.61
C THR A 128 14.60 -15.61 3.13
N GLY A 129 14.39 -16.82 3.65
CA GLY A 129 14.23 -17.08 5.09
C GLY A 129 12.79 -17.44 5.49
N SER A 130 12.65 -17.81 6.76
CA SER A 130 11.38 -18.00 7.46
C SER A 130 11.50 -17.32 8.84
N PRO A 131 10.96 -16.10 9.03
CA PRO A 131 10.12 -15.34 8.11
C PRO A 131 10.87 -14.82 6.86
N LYS A 132 10.13 -14.36 5.85
CA LYS A 132 10.70 -13.80 4.61
C LYS A 132 11.25 -12.41 4.91
N THR A 133 12.56 -12.29 5.08
CA THR A 133 13.19 -11.04 5.55
C THR A 133 14.20 -10.47 4.56
N THR A 134 14.39 -9.15 4.67
CA THR A 134 15.59 -8.44 4.21
C THR A 134 16.04 -7.52 5.32
N ALA A 135 17.30 -7.09 5.34
CA ALA A 135 17.77 -6.07 6.26
C ALA A 135 18.63 -5.05 5.52
N PHE A 136 18.79 -3.87 6.11
CA PHE A 136 19.88 -2.96 5.78
C PHE A 136 20.90 -2.98 6.91
N ASN A 137 22.19 -3.05 6.56
CA ASN A 137 23.28 -2.94 7.53
C ASN A 137 23.65 -1.48 7.79
N SER A 138 24.59 -1.25 8.71
CA SER A 138 25.10 0.08 9.07
C SER A 138 25.71 0.88 7.91
N ARG A 139 26.06 0.21 6.79
CA ARG A 139 26.55 0.86 5.56
C ARG A 139 25.42 1.18 4.56
N GLY A 140 24.17 0.88 4.91
CA GLY A 140 23.00 1.08 4.05
C GLY A 140 22.89 0.10 2.89
N LEU A 141 23.62 -1.03 2.97
CA LEU A 141 23.56 -2.10 1.98
C LEU A 141 22.57 -3.17 2.42
N PRO A 142 21.83 -3.77 1.48
CA PRO A 142 20.88 -4.82 1.81
C PRO A 142 21.57 -6.16 2.05
N THR A 143 21.06 -6.95 3.00
CA THR A 143 21.58 -8.28 3.32
C THR A 143 21.00 -9.39 2.43
N LYS A 144 19.78 -9.19 1.94
CA LYS A 144 19.07 -10.10 1.05
C LYS A 144 18.40 -9.29 -0.06
N LEU A 145 18.31 -9.87 -1.25
CA LEU A 145 17.66 -9.24 -2.40
C LEU A 145 16.31 -9.90 -2.65
N GLY A 146 15.44 -9.15 -3.32
CA GLY A 146 14.10 -9.61 -3.62
C GLY A 146 13.14 -8.47 -3.88
N ASP A 147 11.88 -8.84 -3.94
CA ASP A 147 10.76 -7.97 -4.15
C ASP A 147 9.58 -8.37 -3.26
N VAL A 148 8.69 -7.41 -3.05
CA VAL A 148 7.38 -7.63 -2.46
C VAL A 148 6.32 -7.19 -3.45
N ARG A 149 5.24 -7.97 -3.55
CA ARG A 149 4.12 -7.67 -4.44
C ARG A 149 2.83 -7.53 -3.67
N LEU A 150 2.10 -6.49 -4.04
CA LEU A 150 0.78 -6.20 -3.52
C LEU A 150 -0.17 -5.88 -4.66
N ARG A 151 -1.44 -6.23 -4.47
CA ARG A 151 -2.46 -6.02 -5.49
C ARG A 151 -3.83 -5.74 -4.88
N ASN A 152 -4.69 -5.22 -5.73
CA ASN A 152 -6.14 -5.31 -5.58
C ASN A 152 -6.72 -6.11 -6.75
N SER A 153 -8.03 -5.98 -6.99
CA SER A 153 -8.70 -6.70 -8.08
C SER A 153 -8.21 -6.32 -9.48
N ILE A 154 -7.61 -5.13 -9.67
CA ILE A 154 -7.36 -4.54 -11.01
C ILE A 154 -5.88 -4.22 -11.25
N ARG A 155 -5.12 -3.94 -10.20
CA ARG A 155 -3.75 -3.43 -10.28
C ARG A 155 -2.81 -4.17 -9.35
N TRP A 156 -1.56 -4.20 -9.77
CA TRP A 156 -0.42 -4.78 -9.07
C TRP A 156 0.66 -3.73 -8.89
N TYR A 157 1.35 -3.79 -7.75
CA TYR A 157 2.60 -3.09 -7.51
C TYR A 157 3.67 -4.07 -7.06
N LYS A 158 4.89 -3.86 -7.54
CA LYS A 158 6.09 -4.58 -7.12
C LYS A 158 7.08 -3.57 -6.60
N ILE A 159 7.60 -3.83 -5.41
CA ILE A 159 8.70 -3.06 -4.83
C ILE A 159 9.92 -3.97 -4.83
N SER A 160 10.95 -3.60 -5.60
CA SER A 160 12.18 -4.39 -5.77
C SER A 160 13.38 -3.69 -5.14
N LEU A 161 14.24 -4.48 -4.51
CA LEU A 161 15.47 -4.02 -3.86
C LEU A 161 16.69 -4.44 -4.68
N SER A 162 17.52 -3.46 -5.06
CA SER A 162 18.79 -3.69 -5.77
C SER A 162 19.95 -3.92 -4.81
N ILE A 163 21.06 -4.47 -5.32
CA ILE A 163 22.29 -4.71 -4.54
C ILE A 163 22.92 -3.45 -3.94
N ALA A 164 22.73 -2.28 -4.57
CA ALA A 164 23.20 -1.00 -4.04
C ALA A 164 22.27 -0.43 -2.95
N GLY A 165 21.20 -1.14 -2.59
CA GLY A 165 20.18 -0.67 -1.65
C GLY A 165 19.25 0.40 -2.23
N ASN A 166 19.19 0.53 -3.56
CA ASN A 166 18.16 1.34 -4.22
C ASN A 166 16.87 0.54 -4.30
N VAL A 167 15.75 1.22 -4.05
CA VAL A 167 14.39 0.68 -4.08
C VAL A 167 13.71 1.16 -5.36
N LYS A 168 13.07 0.26 -6.10
CA LYS A 168 12.27 0.56 -7.29
C LYS A 168 10.82 0.16 -7.05
N MET A 169 9.89 0.91 -7.62
CA MET A 169 8.47 0.57 -7.65
C MET A 169 8.00 0.46 -9.09
N ASP A 170 7.44 -0.69 -9.44
CA ASP A 170 6.82 -0.96 -10.73
C ASP A 170 5.30 -1.17 -10.55
N ILE A 171 4.53 -0.92 -11.62
CA ILE A 171 3.07 -1.08 -11.66
C ILE A 171 2.66 -1.98 -12.82
N SER A 172 1.69 -2.86 -12.58
CA SER A 172 1.17 -3.79 -13.59
C SER A 172 -0.36 -3.99 -13.46
N LYS A 173 -0.96 -4.64 -14.47
CA LYS A 173 -2.37 -5.10 -14.43
C LYS A 173 -2.47 -6.62 -14.17
N ASP A 174 -1.44 -7.37 -14.48
CA ASP A 174 -1.48 -8.83 -14.62
C ASP A 174 -0.20 -9.54 -14.14
N ASP A 175 0.58 -8.88 -13.28
CA ASP A 175 1.87 -9.40 -12.75
C ASP A 175 2.97 -9.54 -13.82
N SER A 176 2.81 -8.91 -15.00
CA SER A 176 3.91 -8.69 -15.96
C SER A 176 4.71 -7.43 -15.58
N TRP A 177 6.04 -7.50 -15.57
CA TRP A 177 6.93 -6.45 -15.04
C TRP A 177 8.05 -6.05 -15.99
#